data_AF-A0A9J5Z599-F1
#
_entry.id   AF-A0A9J5Z599-F1
#
_cell.length_a   1.000
_cell.length_b   1.000
_cell.length_c   1.000
_cell.angle_alpha   90.00
_cell.angle_beta   90.00
_cell.angle_gamma   90.00
#
_symmetry.space_group_name_H-M   'P 1'
#
loop_
_entity.id
_entity.type
_entity.pdbx_description
1 polymer ?
#
loop_
_entity_poly.entity_id
_entity_poly.type
_entity_poly.pdbx_seq_one_letter_code
_entity_poly.pdbx_strand_id
1 'polypeptide(L)'
;MARNKVNYALIEDASKRKVSCNKRLKGLLKNFDELKTLCDVEVATIIYGPYRNEPYTFPNNDVVRNTFIKFKELPTLERSKHMVTREEFTMQRIKKLEEQLQKVRKEIGSRK
;
A
#
# COMPACT_ATOMS: atom_id res chain seq x y z
N MET A 1 2.16 0.79 -26.74
CA MET A 1 2.91 -0.36 -26.20
C MET A 1 2.09 -1.00 -25.09
N ALA A 2 1.83 -2.31 -25.15
CA ALA A 2 1.09 -3.01 -24.10
C ALA A 2 1.89 -2.98 -22.78
N ARG A 3 1.21 -2.67 -21.68
CA ARG A 3 1.84 -2.61 -20.35
C ARG A 3 2.09 -4.03 -19.85
N ASN A 4 3.35 -4.44 -19.79
CA ASN A 4 3.71 -5.72 -19.20
C ASN A 4 3.25 -5.79 -17.73
N LYS A 5 2.75 -6.96 -17.34
CA LYS A 5 2.40 -7.23 -15.94
C LYS A 5 3.64 -7.06 -15.06
N VAL A 6 3.50 -6.30 -13.98
CA VAL A 6 4.61 -6.02 -13.07
C VAL A 6 4.59 -7.02 -11.92
N ASN A 7 5.76 -7.58 -11.60
CA ASN A 7 5.95 -8.39 -10.39
C ASN A 7 6.02 -7.46 -9.17
N TYR A 8 5.30 -7.81 -8.10
CA TYR A 8 5.33 -7.08 -6.83
C TYR A 8 6.54 -7.50 -5.98
N ALA A 9 7.74 -7.29 -6.52
CA ALA A 9 9.01 -7.51 -5.84
C ALA A 9 9.83 -6.20 -5.86
N LEU A 10 10.96 -6.18 -5.14
CA LEU A 10 11.88 -5.07 -5.20
C LEU A 10 12.40 -4.90 -6.65
N ILE A 11 12.39 -3.67 -7.15
CA ILE A 11 13.00 -3.35 -8.45
C ILE A 11 14.49 -3.20 -8.19
N GLU A 12 15.33 -4.13 -8.62
CA GLU A 12 16.77 -4.13 -8.32
C GLU A 12 17.50 -2.88 -8.84
N ASP A 13 17.20 -2.48 -10.08
CA ASP A 13 17.75 -1.28 -10.72
C ASP A 13 17.32 0.00 -9.97
N ALA A 14 18.29 0.67 -9.35
CA ALA A 14 18.05 1.82 -8.48
C ALA A 14 17.41 3.02 -9.22
N SER A 15 17.81 3.27 -10.47
CA SER A 15 17.29 4.35 -11.29
C SER A 15 15.84 4.07 -11.69
N LYS A 16 15.55 2.85 -12.17
CA LYS A 16 14.17 2.42 -12.47
C LYS A 16 13.30 2.41 -11.23
N ARG A 17 13.84 1.98 -10.08
CA ARG A 17 13.14 1.98 -8.79
C ARG A 17 12.76 3.40 -8.37
N LYS A 18 13.68 4.36 -8.46
CA LYS A 18 13.42 5.79 -8.15
C LYS A 18 12.33 6.37 -9.05
N VAL A 19 12.43 6.16 -10.37
CA VAL A 19 11.43 6.65 -11.34
C VAL A 19 10.05 6.02 -11.07
N SER A 20 10.01 4.70 -10.83
CA SER A 20 8.77 3.98 -10.51
C SER A 20 8.15 4.48 -9.21
N CYS A 21 8.95 4.68 -8.16
CA CYS A 21 8.52 5.22 -6.87
C CYS A 21 7.85 6.59 -7.03
N ASN A 22 8.52 7.53 -7.71
CA ASN A 22 7.97 8.88 -7.93
C ASN A 22 6.67 8.85 -8.75
N LYS A 23 6.61 8.04 -9.82
CA LYS A 23 5.38 7.90 -10.64
C LYS A 23 4.22 7.30 -9.85
N ARG A 24 4.48 6.24 -9.08
CA ARG A 24 3.45 5.56 -8.27
C ARG A 24 2.99 6.44 -7.12
N LEU A 25 3.90 7.16 -6.46
CA LEU A 25 3.56 8.10 -5.41
C LEU A 25 2.64 9.20 -5.92
N LYS A 26 2.98 9.82 -7.07
CA LYS A 26 2.12 10.83 -7.71
C LYS A 26 0.73 10.26 -8.03
N GLY A 27 0.66 9.04 -8.57
CA GLY A 27 -0.62 8.37 -8.83
C GLY A 27 -1.41 8.08 -7.56
N LEU A 28 -0.75 7.64 -6.50
CA LEU A 28 -1.37 7.35 -5.21
C LEU A 28 -1.98 8.61 -4.59
N LEU A 29 -1.24 9.72 -4.59
CA LEU A 29 -1.73 11.00 -4.08
C LEU A 29 -2.94 11.52 -4.87
N LYS A 30 -2.95 11.34 -6.20
CA LYS A 30 -4.12 11.66 -7.05
C LYS A 30 -5.34 10.83 -6.65
N ASN A 31 -5.16 9.51 -6.45
CA ASN A 31 -6.25 8.64 -6.03
C ASN A 31 -6.81 9.04 -4.65
N PHE A 32 -5.97 9.53 -3.72
CA PHE A 32 -6.43 10.03 -2.42
C PHE A 32 -7.23 11.32 -2.54
N ASP A 33 -6.82 12.23 -3.42
CA ASP A 33 -7.55 13.46 -3.69
C ASP A 33 -8.92 13.17 -4.34
N GLU A 34 -8.95 12.22 -5.28
CA GLU A 34 -10.19 11.71 -5.87
C GLU A 34 -11.09 11.02 -4.84
N LEU A 35 -10.53 10.17 -3.97
CA LEU A 35 -11.28 9.49 -2.90
C LEU A 35 -11.89 10.50 -1.93
N LYS A 36 -11.10 11.47 -1.48
CA LYS A 36 -11.55 12.57 -0.63
C LYS A 36 -12.70 13.33 -1.27
N THR A 37 -12.60 13.64 -2.55
CA THR A 37 -13.60 14.46 -3.28
C THR A 37 -14.87 13.67 -3.58
N LEU A 38 -14.75 12.42 -4.05
CA LEU A 38 -15.90 11.62 -4.50
C LEU A 38 -16.69 11.02 -3.35
N CYS A 39 -16.04 10.71 -2.24
CA CYS A 39 -16.67 10.05 -1.10
C CYS A 39 -16.86 10.96 0.12
N ASP A 40 -16.41 12.21 0.05
CA ASP A 40 -16.43 13.17 1.16
C ASP A 40 -15.83 12.60 2.46
N VAL A 41 -14.62 12.04 2.33
CA VAL A 41 -13.89 11.40 3.44
C VAL A 41 -12.58 12.11 3.76
N GLU A 42 -12.22 12.17 5.04
CA GLU A 42 -10.90 12.65 5.47
C GLU A 42 -9.83 11.60 5.15
N VAL A 43 -8.82 11.97 4.37
CA VAL A 43 -7.69 11.09 4.02
C VAL A 43 -6.39 11.74 4.47
N ALA A 44 -5.64 11.06 5.33
CA ALA A 44 -4.32 11.46 5.79
C ALA A 44 -3.30 10.36 5.53
N THR A 45 -2.13 10.71 5.01
CA THR A 45 -1.05 9.74 4.78
C THR A 45 0.33 10.29 5.12
N ILE A 46 1.21 9.38 5.56
CA ILE A 46 2.65 9.59 5.79
C ILE A 46 3.39 8.50 5.03
N ILE A 47 4.25 8.88 4.08
CA ILE A 47 4.97 7.94 3.23
C ILE A 47 6.48 8.23 3.32
N TYR A 48 7.21 7.30 3.92
CA TYR A 48 8.68 7.31 3.93
C TYR A 48 9.21 6.65 2.66
N GLY A 49 10.29 7.20 2.11
CA GLY A 49 10.96 6.61 0.95
C GLY A 49 12.46 6.86 1.00
N PRO A 50 13.28 5.99 0.38
CA PRO A 50 14.74 6.05 0.50
C PRO A 50 15.38 7.21 -0.28
N TYR A 51 14.58 8.06 -0.93
CA TYR A 51 15.05 9.12 -1.82
C TYR A 51 14.75 10.53 -1.28
N ARG A 52 14.20 10.63 -0.08
CA ARG A 52 13.99 11.88 0.66
C ARG A 52 14.26 11.66 2.14
N ASN A 53 14.74 12.72 2.79
CA ASN A 53 14.95 12.72 4.25
C ASN A 53 13.63 12.94 5.00
N GLU A 54 12.71 13.69 4.40
CA GLU A 54 11.39 13.95 4.96
C GLU A 54 10.33 13.04 4.33
N PRO A 55 9.32 12.61 5.12
CA PRO A 55 8.20 11.86 4.59
C PRO A 55 7.34 12.73 3.68
N TYR A 56 6.72 12.11 2.70
CA TYR A 56 5.62 12.75 1.99
C TYR A 56 4.38 12.70 2.88
N THR A 57 3.76 13.85 3.07
CA THR A 57 2.49 13.98 3.79
C THR A 57 1.42 14.47 2.84
N PHE A 58 0.19 13.98 3.04
CA PHE A 58 -0.99 14.43 2.32
C PHE A 58 -2.17 14.56 3.28
N PRO A 59 -2.90 15.68 3.26
CA PRO A 59 -2.77 16.80 2.32
C PRO A 59 -1.66 17.81 2.68
N ASN A 60 -1.36 17.97 3.97
CA ASN A 60 -0.22 18.72 4.49
C ASN A 60 0.10 18.24 5.92
N ASN A 61 1.22 18.70 6.48
CA ASN A 61 1.71 18.24 7.79
C ASN A 61 0.70 18.48 8.93
N ASP A 62 0.07 19.65 8.98
CA ASP A 62 -0.83 20.02 10.08
C ASP A 62 -2.12 19.23 10.05
N VAL A 63 -2.73 19.10 8.86
CA VAL A 63 -3.93 18.29 8.67
C VAL A 63 -3.64 16.84 9.03
N VAL A 64 -2.55 16.27 8.49
CA VAL A 64 -2.15 14.89 8.80
C VAL A 64 -2.00 14.69 10.30
N ARG A 65 -1.27 15.58 10.98
CA ARG A 65 -1.07 15.50 12.42
C ARG A 65 -2.40 15.49 13.17
N ASN A 66 -3.30 16.40 12.82
CA ASN A 66 -4.62 16.51 13.46
C ASN A 66 -5.48 15.27 13.19
N THR A 67 -5.49 14.75 11.96
CA THR A 67 -6.22 13.50 11.63
C THR A 67 -5.70 12.33 12.47
N PHE A 68 -4.38 12.20 12.65
CA PHE A 68 -3.80 11.14 13.47
C PHE A 68 -4.10 11.30 14.96
N ILE A 69 -4.19 12.54 15.48
CA ILE A 69 -4.61 12.80 16.87
C ILE A 69 -6.06 12.34 17.06
N LYS A 70 -6.99 12.80 16.21
CA LYS A 70 -8.39 12.38 16.24
C LYS A 70 -8.53 10.86 16.15
N PHE A 71 -7.78 10.23 15.24
CA PHE A 71 -7.78 8.77 15.09
C PHE A 71 -7.32 8.02 16.34
N LYS A 72 -6.36 8.58 17.09
CA LYS A 72 -5.90 8.00 18.37
C LYS A 72 -6.90 8.15 19.49
N GLU A 73 -7.71 9.22 19.47
CA GLU A 73 -8.78 9.48 20.43
C GLU A 73 -10.02 8.58 20.22
N LEU A 74 -10.16 7.96 19.03
CA LEU A 74 -11.23 7.01 18.76
C LEU A 74 -11.13 5.74 19.64
N PRO A 75 -12.28 5.16 20.05
CA PRO A 75 -12.31 3.88 20.73
C PRO A 75 -11.58 2.79 19.93
N THR A 76 -10.89 1.88 20.64
CA THR A 76 -10.10 0.82 20.01
C THR A 76 -10.90 -0.02 19.02
N LEU A 77 -12.17 -0.30 19.31
CA LEU A 77 -13.05 -1.08 18.44
C LEU A 77 -13.31 -0.38 17.09
N GLU A 78 -13.53 0.93 17.11
CA GLU A 78 -13.72 1.72 15.89
C GLU A 78 -12.43 1.80 15.09
N ARG A 79 -11.30 1.99 15.80
CA ARG A 79 -9.98 2.07 15.21
C ARG A 79 -9.60 0.79 14.47
N SER A 80 -9.90 -0.38 15.05
CA SER A 80 -9.46 -1.67 14.50
C SER A 80 -10.39 -2.26 13.43
N LYS A 81 -11.64 -1.80 13.33
CA LYS A 81 -12.69 -2.39 12.47
C LYS A 81 -12.25 -2.64 11.02
N HIS A 82 -11.49 -1.69 10.45
CA HIS A 82 -10.99 -1.75 9.07
C HIS A 82 -9.49 -1.47 8.97
N MET A 83 -8.77 -1.60 10.08
CA MET A 83 -7.33 -1.38 10.10
C MET A 83 -6.63 -2.55 9.39
N VAL A 84 -5.66 -2.22 8.54
CA VAL A 84 -4.77 -3.20 7.92
C VAL A 84 -3.35 -2.85 8.33
N THR A 85 -2.74 -3.71 9.13
CA THR A 85 -1.35 -3.59 9.51
C THR A 85 -0.42 -4.20 8.46
N ARG A 86 0.86 -3.84 8.51
CA ARG A 86 1.88 -4.43 7.64
C ARG A 86 2.00 -5.94 7.90
N GLU A 87 1.94 -6.33 9.16
CA GLU A 87 2.02 -7.71 9.63
C GLU A 87 0.86 -8.53 9.08
N GLU A 88 -0.38 -8.06 9.26
CA GLU A 88 -1.59 -8.73 8.73
C GLU A 88 -1.55 -8.84 7.20
N PHE A 89 -1.19 -7.77 6.50
CA PHE A 89 -1.07 -7.79 5.04
C PHE A 89 -0.01 -8.80 4.57
N THR A 90 1.12 -8.88 5.28
CA THR A 90 2.19 -9.82 4.96
C THR A 90 1.74 -11.26 5.17
N MET A 91 1.07 -11.55 6.29
CA MET A 91 0.51 -12.89 6.57
C MET A 91 -0.52 -13.30 5.51
N GLN A 92 -1.43 -12.40 5.13
CA GLN A 92 -2.39 -12.66 4.04
C GLN A 92 -1.69 -12.97 2.71
N ARG A 93 -0.57 -12.28 2.43
CA ARG A 93 0.20 -12.53 1.20
C ARG A 93 0.90 -13.87 1.23
N ILE A 94 1.48 -14.25 2.37
CA ILE A 94 2.11 -15.57 2.56
C ILE A 94 1.08 -16.67 2.32
N LYS A 95 -0.07 -16.60 3.01
CA LYS A 95 -1.16 -17.58 2.85
C LYS A 95 -1.58 -17.74 1.39
N LYS A 96 -1.74 -16.63 0.66
CA LYS A 96 -2.10 -16.67 -0.77
C LYS A 96 -1.04 -17.34 -1.64
N LEU A 97 0.25 -17.14 -1.33
CA LEU A 97 1.34 -17.79 -2.05
C LEU A 97 1.39 -19.29 -1.75
N GLU A 98 1.15 -19.69 -0.50
CA GLU A 98 1.06 -21.10 -0.11
C GLU A 98 -0.08 -21.83 -0.82
N GLU A 99 -1.26 -21.20 -0.91
CA GLU A 99 -2.41 -21.74 -1.66
C GLU A 99 -2.08 -21.91 -3.16
N GLN A 100 -1.42 -20.93 -3.77
CA GLN A 100 -0.97 -21.03 -5.16
C GLN A 100 0.04 -22.17 -5.35
N LEU A 101 0.97 -22.32 -4.41
CA LEU A 101 1.98 -23.37 -4.44
C LEU A 101 1.37 -24.76 -4.27
N GLN A 102 0.35 -24.92 -3.42
CA GLN A 102 -0.39 -26.18 -3.30
C GLN A 102 -1.13 -26.56 -4.59
N LYS A 103 -1.75 -25.58 -5.28
CA LYS A 103 -2.42 -25.84 -6.58
C LYS A 103 -1.44 -26.36 -7.62
N VAL A 104 -0.29 -25.70 -7.76
CA VAL A 104 0.77 -26.12 -8.69
C VAL A 104 1.28 -27.53 -8.35
N ARG A 105 1.47 -27.86 -7.06
CA ARG A 105 1.89 -29.21 -6.64
C ARG A 105 0.86 -30.29 -7.00
N LYS A 106 -0.44 -30.00 -6.81
CA LYS A 106 -1.52 -30.92 -7.20
C LYS A 106 -1.55 -31.15 -8.71
N GLU A 107 -1.43 -30.09 -9.51
CA GLU A 107 -1.39 -30.18 -10.98
C GLU A 107 -0.20 -31.03 -11.46
N ILE A 108 0.98 -30.86 -10.87
CA ILE A 108 2.16 -31.68 -11.20
C ILE A 108 1.94 -33.14 -10.81
N GLY A 109 1.33 -33.40 -9.64
CA GLY A 109 1.03 -34.76 -9.19
C GLY A 109 -0.02 -35.48 -10.05
N SER A 110 -1.01 -34.75 -10.59
CA SER A 110 -2.06 -35.29 -11.46
C SER A 110 -1.65 -35.51 -12.92
N ARG A 111 -0.45 -35.07 -13.32
CA ARG A 111 0.10 -35.28 -14.67
C ARG A 111 1.04 -36.49 -14.75
N LYS A 112 1.26 -37.19 -13.64
CA LYS A 112 1.91 -38.51 -13.58
C LYS A 112 0.84 -39.59 -13.50
#